data_AF-A0A7J7XRL5-F1
#
_entry.id   AF-A0A7J7XRL5-F1
#
_cell.length_a   1.000
_cell.length_b   1.000
_cell.length_c   1.000
_cell.angle_alpha   90.00
_cell.angle_beta   90.00
_cell.angle_gamma   90.00
#
_symmetry.space_group_name_H-M   'P 1'
#
loop_
_entity.id
_entity.type
_entity.pdbx_description
1 polymer ?
#
loop_
_entity_poly.entity_id
_entity_poly.type
_entity_poly.pdbx_seq_one_letter_code
_entity_poly.pdbx_strand_id
1 'polypeptide(L)'
;MGIHYAYCFFCVRIYCDHSSMSINNGKLCMKLTDYRLLAPGLTSCLCHWQDNDFLRNTVHRHEPPVTAEPVRLLAENEDMVVVDKPSSIPVHPCGRFRHNTVIFILGKEHQLKELHPLHRLDRLTSGVLMFAKTAAVSERIHEQVRDRQLEKEYVCRVEGEFPAEDVTCKEPILVVSYKVGVCRVDARGKPCETVFQRLSYNGQSSVVRCRPLTGRTHQIRVHLQFLGHPILNDPIYNSVAWGPSRGRGGHIPKTDEELLRDLVAEHQAKQSLDVLNLCEGDLSSGLTASTAPSSELGQDRLEDLAASAPKMDGVAEAAPQDLDTMTLASGNAAETDVENQEIDPLCPECRLVRQDPSPKDLVMFLHALCYKGPGFEYFSPMPTWAQDDWQDD
;
A
#
# COMPACT_ATOMS: atom_id res chain seq x y z
N MET A 1 -18.01 -27.62 -5.79
CA MET A 1 -17.71 -26.44 -6.63
C MET A 1 -16.23 -26.17 -6.50
N GLY A 2 -15.44 -26.62 -7.48
CA GLY A 2 -13.99 -26.50 -7.45
C GLY A 2 -13.59 -25.04 -7.69
N ILE A 3 -12.94 -24.43 -6.71
CA ILE A 3 -12.42 -23.07 -6.79
C ILE A 3 -11.16 -23.14 -7.64
N HIS A 4 -11.23 -22.59 -8.85
CA HIS A 4 -10.07 -22.41 -9.71
C HIS A 4 -9.15 -21.36 -9.09
N TYR A 5 -8.03 -21.82 -8.53
CA TYR A 5 -6.94 -20.94 -8.13
C TYR A 5 -6.19 -20.47 -9.37
N ALA A 6 -6.46 -19.26 -9.83
CA ALA A 6 -5.53 -18.54 -10.68
C ALA A 6 -4.55 -17.79 -9.77
N TYR A 7 -3.62 -18.52 -9.14
CA TYR A 7 -2.46 -17.86 -8.58
C TYR A 7 -1.70 -17.26 -9.76
N CYS A 8 -1.73 -15.93 -9.88
CA CYS A 8 -0.66 -15.24 -10.59
C CYS A 8 0.61 -15.42 -9.73
N PHE A 9 1.25 -16.58 -9.84
CA PHE A 9 2.69 -16.72 -9.62
C PHE A 9 3.39 -15.94 -10.72
N PHE A 10 3.24 -14.63 -10.68
CA PHE A 10 4.20 -13.76 -11.29
C PHE A 10 5.40 -13.76 -10.34
N CYS A 11 6.24 -14.80 -10.47
CA CYS A 11 7.66 -14.58 -10.29
C CYS A 11 8.05 -13.62 -11.42
N VAL A 12 7.76 -12.32 -11.23
CA VAL A 12 8.19 -11.34 -12.20
C VAL A 12 9.68 -11.24 -12.01
N ARG A 13 10.41 -11.84 -12.95
CA ARG A 13 11.74 -11.34 -13.27
C ARG A 13 11.54 -9.89 -13.68
N ILE A 14 11.76 -8.98 -12.73
CA ILE A 14 11.81 -7.56 -13.04
C ILE A 14 13.06 -7.39 -13.90
N TYR A 15 12.90 -7.41 -15.22
CA TYR A 15 13.88 -6.77 -16.08
C TYR A 15 13.91 -5.31 -15.66
N CYS A 16 15.08 -4.94 -15.18
CA CYS A 16 15.33 -3.77 -14.36
C CYS A 16 14.82 -2.47 -14.97
N ASP A 17 14.60 -1.50 -14.08
CA ASP A 17 14.76 -0.10 -14.44
C ASP A 17 16.07 0.07 -15.24
N HIS A 18 15.93 0.42 -16.51
CA HIS A 18 17.04 0.82 -17.36
C HIS A 18 17.42 2.26 -17.02
N SER A 19 18.01 2.48 -15.86
CA SER A 19 18.68 3.74 -15.56
C SER A 19 20.15 3.61 -15.95
N SER A 20 20.47 3.96 -17.20
CA SER A 20 21.84 4.21 -17.63
C SER A 20 22.27 5.58 -17.12
N MET A 21 23.23 5.63 -16.19
CA MET A 21 23.89 6.88 -15.81
C MET A 21 25.28 6.91 -16.45
N SER A 22 25.61 8.00 -17.15
CA SER A 22 27.00 8.30 -17.51
C SER A 22 27.68 8.99 -16.34
N ILE A 23 28.90 8.55 -16.02
CA ILE A 23 29.73 9.18 -15.00
C ILE A 23 30.46 10.34 -15.67
N ASN A 24 30.31 11.56 -15.13
CA ASN A 24 31.17 12.71 -15.40
C ASN A 24 31.81 13.16 -14.09
N ASN A 25 33.13 13.27 -14.04
CA ASN A 25 33.92 13.77 -12.91
C ASN A 25 33.84 12.96 -11.58
N GLY A 26 34.15 11.67 -11.66
CA GLY A 26 35.04 10.99 -10.69
C GLY A 26 34.68 10.92 -9.20
N LYS A 27 33.46 11.27 -8.75
CA LYS A 27 33.03 11.02 -7.36
C LYS A 27 31.58 10.58 -7.27
N LEU A 28 31.36 9.26 -7.37
CA LEU A 28 30.14 8.62 -6.90
C LEU A 28 30.48 7.82 -5.64
N CYS A 29 30.19 8.36 -4.46
CA CYS A 29 30.28 7.62 -3.19
C CYS A 29 28.90 7.03 -2.87
N MET A 30 28.57 5.89 -3.50
CA MET A 30 27.45 5.08 -3.03
C MET A 30 27.97 4.14 -1.93
N LYS A 31 27.34 4.19 -0.74
CA LYS A 31 27.46 3.15 0.29
C LYS A 31 26.87 1.84 -0.26
N LEU A 32 27.68 1.12 -1.02
CA LEU A 32 27.43 -0.24 -1.51
C LEU A 32 27.67 -1.19 -0.35
N THR A 33 26.61 -1.46 0.43
CA THR A 33 26.72 -2.38 1.57
C THR A 33 26.20 -3.78 1.28
N ASP A 34 25.54 -4.04 0.14
CA ASP A 34 25.07 -5.41 -0.19
C ASP A 34 24.87 -5.74 -1.69
N TYR A 35 25.33 -4.92 -2.64
CA TYR A 35 25.08 -5.15 -4.07
C TYR A 35 26.37 -5.09 -4.89
N ARG A 36 26.71 -6.18 -5.61
CA ARG A 36 27.87 -6.24 -6.50
C ARG A 36 27.51 -5.67 -7.88
N LEU A 37 28.32 -4.74 -8.35
CA LEU A 37 28.33 -4.29 -9.73
C LEU A 37 29.11 -5.31 -10.56
N LEU A 38 28.46 -6.02 -11.47
CA LEU A 38 29.13 -6.86 -12.45
C LEU A 38 29.45 -6.00 -13.68
N ALA A 39 30.66 -5.46 -13.74
CA ALA A 39 31.30 -5.22 -15.03
C ALA A 39 31.69 -6.60 -15.60
N PRO A 40 31.49 -6.90 -16.90
CA PRO A 40 31.96 -8.14 -17.47
C PRO A 40 33.49 -8.24 -17.32
N GLY A 41 33.98 -9.13 -16.44
CA GLY A 41 35.37 -9.58 -16.43
C GLY A 41 36.31 -9.10 -15.31
N LEU A 42 35.86 -8.48 -14.20
CA LEU A 42 36.77 -8.05 -13.13
C LEU A 42 36.31 -8.47 -11.71
N THR A 43 37.14 -9.26 -11.03
CA THR A 43 36.94 -9.80 -9.66
C THR A 43 37.73 -9.07 -8.57
N SER A 44 38.22 -7.84 -8.78
CA SER A 44 38.92 -7.08 -7.74
C SER A 44 38.56 -5.60 -7.73
N CYS A 45 38.10 -5.13 -6.58
CA CYS A 45 37.64 -3.78 -6.30
C CYS A 45 38.82 -2.79 -6.26
N LEU A 46 39.17 -2.22 -7.41
CA LEU A 46 39.89 -0.95 -7.59
C LEU A 46 39.79 -0.58 -9.08
N CYS A 47 38.57 -0.56 -9.61
CA CYS A 47 38.32 -0.13 -10.99
C CYS A 47 38.40 1.39 -11.07
N HIS A 48 39.29 1.90 -11.94
CA HIS A 48 39.27 3.28 -12.40
C HIS A 48 38.16 3.39 -13.44
N TRP A 49 37.05 4.03 -13.07
CA TRP A 49 35.94 4.31 -13.98
C TRP A 49 36.34 5.40 -14.96
N GLN A 50 36.08 5.19 -16.25
CA GLN A 50 36.32 6.17 -17.30
C GLN A 50 35.04 6.96 -17.61
N ASP A 51 35.18 8.14 -18.20
CA ASP A 51 34.05 8.90 -18.72
C ASP A 51 33.33 8.06 -19.79
N ASN A 52 31.99 7.99 -19.69
CA ASN A 52 31.09 7.13 -20.48
C ASN A 52 31.06 5.63 -20.11
N ASP A 53 31.63 5.22 -18.98
CA ASP A 53 31.36 3.87 -18.45
C ASP A 53 29.87 3.71 -18.10
N PHE A 54 29.29 2.58 -18.49
CA PHE A 54 27.91 2.23 -18.18
C PHE A 54 27.83 1.42 -16.90
N LEU A 55 27.13 1.97 -15.91
CA LEU A 55 26.77 1.23 -14.71
C LEU A 55 25.41 0.56 -14.89
N ARG A 56 25.37 -0.78 -14.84
CA ARG A 56 24.11 -1.54 -14.79
C ARG A 56 23.97 -2.20 -13.43
N ASN A 57 22.87 -1.90 -12.74
CA ASN A 57 22.48 -2.60 -11.53
C ASN A 57 21.28 -3.50 -11.85
N THR A 58 21.47 -4.81 -11.69
CA THR A 58 20.38 -5.78 -11.82
C THR A 58 19.95 -6.22 -10.44
N VAL A 59 18.67 -5.99 -10.09
CA VAL A 59 18.13 -6.35 -8.78
C VAL A 59 16.99 -7.35 -8.95
N HIS A 60 17.17 -8.54 -8.37
CA HIS A 60 16.11 -9.53 -8.21
C HIS A 60 15.29 -9.22 -6.96
N ARG A 61 13.96 -9.17 -7.06
CA ARG A 61 13.05 -8.88 -5.94
C ARG A 61 11.83 -9.79 -5.99
N HIS A 62 11.43 -10.32 -4.83
CA HIS A 62 10.16 -11.00 -4.68
C HIS A 62 9.09 -10.02 -4.19
N GLU A 63 7.97 -9.94 -4.92
CA GLU A 63 6.79 -9.22 -4.44
C GLU A 63 6.04 -10.07 -3.42
N PRO A 64 5.52 -9.48 -2.33
CA PRO A 64 4.66 -10.20 -1.42
C PRO A 64 3.40 -10.70 -2.15
N PRO A 65 2.87 -11.86 -1.73
CA PRO A 65 1.62 -12.39 -2.26
C PRO A 65 0.45 -11.43 -1.98
N VAL A 66 -0.48 -11.39 -2.93
CA VAL A 66 -1.75 -10.64 -2.85
C VAL A 66 -2.89 -11.53 -3.32
N THR A 67 -4.12 -11.11 -3.06
CA THR A 67 -5.31 -11.79 -3.56
C THR A 67 -5.34 -11.85 -5.09
N ALA A 68 -5.90 -12.93 -5.62
CA ALA A 68 -6.17 -13.09 -7.05
C ALA A 68 -7.54 -12.53 -7.47
N GLU A 69 -8.26 -11.87 -6.56
CA GLU A 69 -9.52 -11.20 -6.90
C GLU A 69 -9.31 -10.13 -7.99
N PRO A 70 -10.17 -10.10 -9.03
CA PRO A 70 -10.02 -9.14 -10.11
C PRO A 70 -10.32 -7.71 -9.64
N VAL A 71 -9.57 -6.74 -10.18
CA VAL A 71 -9.86 -5.31 -9.98
C VAL A 71 -11.03 -4.93 -10.89
N ARG A 72 -12.23 -4.81 -10.33
CA ARG A 72 -13.44 -4.54 -11.12
C ARG A 72 -13.56 -3.06 -11.46
N LEU A 73 -13.82 -2.72 -12.72
CA LEU A 73 -14.21 -1.37 -13.11
C LEU A 73 -15.65 -1.09 -12.65
N LEU A 74 -15.83 -0.05 -11.85
CA LEU A 74 -17.15 0.43 -11.41
C LEU A 74 -17.70 1.49 -12.36
N ALA A 75 -16.83 2.36 -12.86
CA ALA A 75 -17.18 3.38 -13.85
C ALA A 75 -15.94 3.79 -14.65
N GLU A 76 -16.16 4.16 -15.91
CA GLU A 76 -15.15 4.75 -16.76
C GLU A 76 -15.80 5.81 -17.66
N ASN A 77 -15.27 7.03 -17.64
CA ASN A 77 -15.69 8.12 -18.51
C ASN A 77 -14.47 8.85 -19.09
N GLU A 78 -14.67 10.01 -19.74
CA GLU A 78 -13.57 10.78 -20.34
C GLU A 78 -12.57 11.33 -19.31
N ASP A 79 -13.05 11.66 -18.10
CA ASP A 79 -12.26 12.30 -17.06
C ASP A 79 -11.62 11.29 -16.09
N MET A 80 -12.31 10.19 -15.80
CA MET A 80 -12.05 9.34 -14.64
C MET A 80 -12.23 7.84 -14.91
N VAL A 81 -11.50 7.04 -14.13
CA VAL A 81 -11.68 5.60 -13.96
C VAL A 81 -11.93 5.33 -12.49
N VAL A 82 -12.95 4.54 -12.18
CA VAL A 82 -13.31 4.14 -10.82
C VAL A 82 -13.33 2.63 -10.73
N VAL A 83 -12.68 2.10 -9.70
CA VAL A 83 -12.53 0.66 -9.51
C VAL A 83 -12.95 0.24 -8.12
N ASP A 84 -13.37 -1.02 -8.01
CA ASP A 84 -13.52 -1.71 -6.74
C ASP A 84 -12.21 -2.41 -6.42
N LYS A 85 -11.41 -1.80 -5.54
CA LYS A 85 -10.11 -2.32 -5.15
C LYS A 85 -10.29 -3.53 -4.22
N PRO A 86 -9.78 -4.72 -4.55
CA PRO A 86 -9.79 -5.83 -3.62
C PRO A 86 -8.81 -5.57 -2.46
N SER A 87 -8.98 -6.28 -1.34
CA SER A 87 -8.04 -6.19 -0.22
C SER A 87 -6.65 -6.72 -0.62
N SER A 88 -5.62 -6.46 0.18
CA SER A 88 -4.20 -6.84 0.00
C SER A 88 -3.40 -6.20 -1.14
N ILE A 89 -4.04 -5.55 -2.12
CA ILE A 89 -3.35 -4.92 -3.27
C ILE A 89 -3.08 -3.43 -2.99
N PRO A 90 -1.83 -2.94 -3.00
CA PRO A 90 -1.51 -1.51 -2.95
C PRO A 90 -1.97 -0.75 -4.19
N VAL A 91 -2.25 0.55 -4.03
CA VAL A 91 -2.69 1.41 -5.14
C VAL A 91 -1.58 1.61 -6.19
N HIS A 92 -0.37 1.95 -5.75
CA HIS A 92 0.76 2.31 -6.60
C HIS A 92 2.04 1.60 -6.10
N PRO A 93 3.10 1.51 -6.91
CA PRO A 93 4.36 0.90 -6.50
C PRO A 93 4.91 1.50 -5.20
N CYS A 94 5.08 0.66 -4.19
CA CYS A 94 5.58 1.04 -2.88
C CYS A 94 6.26 -0.15 -2.18
N GLY A 95 7.36 0.10 -1.49
CA GLY A 95 8.11 -0.95 -0.80
C GLY A 95 8.53 -2.08 -1.75
N ARG A 96 8.00 -3.29 -1.52
CA ARG A 96 8.27 -4.49 -2.33
C ARG A 96 7.26 -4.74 -3.45
N PHE A 97 6.23 -3.91 -3.60
CA PHE A 97 5.19 -4.08 -4.62
C PHE A 97 5.48 -3.23 -5.84
N ARG A 98 5.46 -3.82 -7.04
CA ARG A 98 5.57 -3.12 -8.33
C ARG A 98 4.46 -3.59 -9.28
N HIS A 99 4.43 -4.88 -9.59
CA HIS A 99 3.47 -5.51 -10.48
C HIS A 99 2.16 -5.83 -9.77
N ASN A 100 2.23 -6.23 -8.50
CA ASN A 100 1.07 -6.46 -7.64
C ASN A 100 0.52 -5.13 -7.10
N THR A 101 0.18 -4.21 -8.01
CA THR A 101 -0.41 -2.91 -7.67
C THR A 101 -1.56 -2.60 -8.61
N VAL A 102 -2.56 -1.85 -8.12
CA VAL A 102 -3.77 -1.53 -8.91
C VAL A 102 -3.41 -0.85 -10.22
N ILE A 103 -2.53 0.16 -10.20
CA ILE A 103 -2.12 0.88 -11.42
C ILE A 103 -1.49 -0.08 -12.45
N PHE A 104 -0.62 -0.99 -12.00
CA PHE A 104 0.04 -1.92 -12.92
C PHE A 104 -0.96 -2.93 -13.51
N ILE A 105 -1.84 -3.47 -12.66
CA ILE A 105 -2.91 -4.41 -13.08
C ILE A 105 -3.82 -3.73 -14.10
N LEU A 106 -4.30 -2.51 -13.84
CA LEU A 106 -5.14 -1.75 -14.77
C LEU A 106 -4.41 -1.45 -16.09
N GLY A 107 -3.12 -1.10 -16.04
CA GLY A 107 -2.32 -0.87 -17.25
C GLY A 107 -2.13 -2.13 -18.09
N LYS A 108 -2.01 -3.29 -17.45
CA LYS A 108 -1.82 -4.57 -18.14
C LYS A 108 -3.13 -5.15 -18.67
N GLU A 109 -4.15 -5.21 -17.83
CA GLU A 109 -5.42 -5.89 -18.12
C GLU A 109 -6.39 -5.02 -18.92
N HIS A 110 -6.40 -3.70 -18.65
CA HIS A 110 -7.34 -2.75 -19.26
C HIS A 110 -6.66 -1.72 -20.18
N GLN A 111 -5.34 -1.79 -20.37
CA GLN A 111 -4.56 -0.87 -21.20
C GLN A 111 -4.69 0.60 -20.76
N LEU A 112 -5.05 0.84 -19.49
CA LEU A 112 -5.19 2.16 -18.89
C LEU A 112 -3.82 2.65 -18.42
N LYS A 113 -3.26 3.63 -19.13
CA LYS A 113 -1.93 4.22 -18.83
C LYS A 113 -2.09 5.62 -18.23
N GLU A 114 -1.04 6.08 -17.55
CA GLU A 114 -0.94 7.45 -17.01
C GLU A 114 -2.09 7.84 -16.08
N LEU A 115 -2.63 6.87 -15.33
CA LEU A 115 -3.67 7.13 -14.33
C LEU A 115 -3.09 7.92 -13.16
N HIS A 116 -3.81 8.97 -12.75
CA HIS A 116 -3.49 9.81 -11.60
C HIS A 116 -4.39 9.43 -10.40
N PRO A 117 -3.87 8.80 -9.33
CA PRO A 117 -4.68 8.44 -8.17
C PRO A 117 -5.23 9.68 -7.47
N LEU A 118 -6.56 9.77 -7.33
CA LEU A 118 -7.21 10.90 -6.67
C LEU A 118 -7.11 10.83 -5.16
N HIS A 119 -7.08 9.63 -4.61
CA HIS A 119 -6.85 9.33 -3.21
C HIS A 119 -6.16 7.98 -3.08
N ARG A 120 -5.79 7.61 -1.85
CA ARG A 120 -5.17 6.32 -1.54
C ARG A 120 -6.04 5.55 -0.57
N LEU A 121 -6.11 4.24 -0.77
CA LEU A 121 -6.58 3.29 0.24
C LEU A 121 -5.37 2.54 0.77
N ASP A 122 -5.41 2.17 2.06
CA ASP A 122 -4.41 1.28 2.63
C ASP A 122 -4.41 -0.06 1.86
N ARG A 123 -3.27 -0.76 1.86
CA ARG A 123 -3.12 -2.04 1.16
C ARG A 123 -4.24 -3.03 1.47
N LEU A 124 -4.58 -3.18 2.75
CA LEU A 124 -5.63 -4.09 3.24
C LEU A 124 -7.04 -3.51 3.24
N THR A 125 -7.22 -2.23 2.89
CA THR A 125 -8.57 -1.65 2.75
C THR A 125 -9.09 -1.97 1.35
N SER A 126 -10.33 -2.42 1.24
CA SER A 126 -11.00 -2.68 -0.05
C SER A 126 -11.95 -1.54 -0.43
N GLY A 127 -12.51 -1.57 -1.64
CA GLY A 127 -13.62 -0.70 -2.06
C GLY A 127 -13.23 0.37 -3.08
N VAL A 128 -14.09 1.38 -3.19
CA VAL A 128 -14.03 2.41 -4.24
C VAL A 128 -12.68 3.12 -4.24
N LEU A 129 -12.02 3.10 -5.40
CA LEU A 129 -10.79 3.83 -5.67
C LEU A 129 -10.91 4.57 -7.00
N MET A 130 -10.61 5.86 -7.00
CA MET A 130 -10.77 6.72 -8.16
C MET A 130 -9.42 7.19 -8.72
N PHE A 131 -9.33 7.20 -10.05
CA PHE A 131 -8.22 7.73 -10.82
C PHE A 131 -8.71 8.77 -11.81
N ALA A 132 -7.96 9.86 -11.95
CA ALA A 132 -8.12 10.79 -13.06
C ALA A 132 -7.31 10.30 -14.27
N LYS A 133 -7.85 10.50 -15.47
CA LYS A 133 -7.17 10.20 -16.74
C LYS A 133 -6.17 11.29 -17.15
N THR A 134 -6.25 12.47 -16.55
CA THR A 134 -5.35 13.60 -16.81
C THR A 134 -4.96 14.32 -15.52
N ALA A 135 -3.80 14.97 -15.52
CA ALA A 135 -3.34 15.80 -14.41
C ALA A 135 -4.32 16.95 -14.09
N ALA A 136 -4.90 17.59 -15.12
CA ALA A 136 -5.86 18.68 -14.94
C ALA A 136 -7.12 18.24 -14.18
N VAL A 137 -7.65 17.05 -14.48
CA VAL A 137 -8.77 16.48 -13.72
C VAL A 137 -8.34 16.17 -12.30
N SER A 138 -7.13 15.63 -12.09
CA SER A 138 -6.59 15.36 -10.76
C SER A 138 -6.51 16.62 -9.89
N GLU A 139 -5.97 17.71 -10.43
CA GLU A 139 -5.86 19.00 -9.73
C GLU A 139 -7.23 19.54 -9.33
N ARG A 140 -8.19 19.55 -10.26
CA ARG A 140 -9.57 19.97 -10.00
C ARG A 140 -10.22 19.18 -8.86
N ILE A 141 -10.07 17.86 -8.83
CA ILE A 141 -10.65 17.04 -7.75
C ILE A 141 -9.90 17.25 -6.43
N HIS A 142 -8.58 17.41 -6.46
CA HIS A 142 -7.79 17.70 -5.24
C HIS A 142 -8.19 19.03 -4.59
N GLU A 143 -8.55 20.04 -5.38
CA GLU A 143 -9.14 21.29 -4.87
C GLU A 143 -10.46 21.02 -4.13
N GLN A 144 -11.36 20.22 -4.70
CA GLN A 144 -12.62 19.83 -4.04
C GLN A 144 -12.38 19.07 -2.72
N VAL A 145 -11.34 18.23 -2.66
CA VAL A 145 -10.95 17.54 -1.41
C VAL A 145 -10.45 18.55 -0.37
N ARG A 146 -9.63 19.52 -0.78
CA ARG A 146 -9.12 20.60 0.10
C ARG A 146 -10.28 21.43 0.67
N ASP A 147 -11.28 21.71 -0.16
CA ASP A 147 -12.48 22.46 0.19
C ASP A 147 -13.53 21.62 0.94
N ARG A 148 -13.20 20.37 1.31
CA ARG A 148 -14.05 19.43 2.05
C ARG A 148 -15.38 19.11 1.36
N GLN A 149 -15.40 19.15 0.03
CA GLN A 149 -16.56 18.81 -0.78
C GLN A 149 -16.66 17.31 -1.12
N LEU A 150 -15.64 16.54 -0.77
CA LEU A 150 -15.61 15.09 -0.95
C LEU A 150 -16.14 14.38 0.31
N GLU A 151 -17.33 13.82 0.20
CA GLU A 151 -17.92 12.93 1.20
C GLU A 151 -17.44 11.50 0.99
N LYS A 152 -17.20 10.81 2.11
CA LYS A 152 -16.63 9.46 2.13
C LYS A 152 -17.46 8.60 3.08
N GLU A 153 -17.86 7.43 2.63
CA GLU A 153 -18.55 6.44 3.45
C GLU A 153 -17.82 5.11 3.37
N TYR A 154 -17.61 4.50 4.53
CA TYR A 154 -16.99 3.20 4.68
C TYR A 154 -17.91 2.29 5.48
N VAL A 155 -17.73 0.99 5.30
CA VAL A 155 -18.27 -0.03 6.18
C VAL A 155 -17.12 -0.83 6.76
N CYS A 156 -17.24 -1.22 8.03
CA CYS A 156 -16.32 -2.13 8.68
C CYS A 156 -17.04 -3.11 9.58
N ARG A 157 -16.40 -4.24 9.88
CA ARG A 157 -16.86 -5.16 10.93
C ARG A 157 -15.90 -5.09 12.11
N VAL A 158 -16.46 -4.81 13.27
CA VAL A 158 -15.72 -4.55 14.51
C VAL A 158 -16.04 -5.57 15.59
N GLU A 159 -15.12 -5.74 16.51
CA GLU A 159 -15.29 -6.66 17.63
C GLU A 159 -16.32 -6.15 18.65
N GLY A 160 -17.14 -7.07 19.15
CA GLY A 160 -18.13 -6.81 20.18
C GLY A 160 -19.37 -6.07 19.70
N GLU A 161 -20.17 -5.67 20.68
CA GLU A 161 -21.39 -4.90 20.46
C GLU A 161 -21.07 -3.39 20.41
N PHE A 162 -21.06 -2.80 19.21
CA PHE A 162 -20.92 -1.36 19.06
C PHE A 162 -22.18 -0.65 19.59
N PRO A 163 -22.10 0.59 20.10
CA PRO A 163 -23.28 1.34 20.55
C PRO A 163 -24.39 1.44 19.49
N ALA A 164 -25.65 1.46 19.95
CA ALA A 164 -26.81 1.51 19.05
C ALA A 164 -27.02 2.91 18.47
N GLU A 165 -26.71 3.93 19.24
CA GLU A 165 -26.72 5.33 18.87
C GLU A 165 -25.52 5.74 18.02
N ASP A 166 -25.66 6.83 17.28
CA ASP A 166 -24.57 7.42 16.50
C ASP A 166 -23.45 7.91 17.45
N VAL A 167 -22.23 7.48 17.19
CA VAL A 167 -21.04 7.85 17.97
C VAL A 167 -20.15 8.75 17.13
N THR A 168 -19.79 9.91 17.66
CA THR A 168 -18.82 10.82 17.01
C THR A 168 -17.50 10.82 17.78
N CYS A 169 -16.41 10.39 17.15
CA CYS A 169 -15.07 10.44 17.73
C CYS A 169 -14.29 11.63 17.16
N LYS A 170 -13.81 12.52 18.04
CA LYS A 170 -13.04 13.73 17.68
C LYS A 170 -11.60 13.69 18.18
N GLU A 171 -11.14 12.51 18.59
CA GLU A 171 -9.82 12.37 19.19
C GLU A 171 -8.71 12.63 18.17
N PRO A 172 -7.71 13.47 18.50
CA PRO A 172 -6.60 13.76 17.62
C PRO A 172 -5.67 12.55 17.43
N ILE A 173 -5.11 12.41 16.23
CA ILE A 173 -4.25 11.27 15.87
C ILE A 173 -2.81 11.74 15.64
N LEU A 174 -1.89 11.09 16.33
CA LEU A 174 -0.44 11.25 16.20
C LEU A 174 0.16 10.08 15.42
N VAL A 175 1.08 10.37 14.51
CA VAL A 175 1.89 9.36 13.84
C VAL A 175 3.05 8.99 14.76
N VAL A 176 3.13 7.73 15.17
CA VAL A 176 4.18 7.21 16.06
C VAL A 176 5.42 6.84 15.25
N SER A 177 5.24 6.17 14.11
CA SER A 177 6.34 5.80 13.21
C SER A 177 5.88 5.84 11.76
N TYR A 178 6.51 6.69 10.96
CA TYR A 178 6.28 6.74 9.52
C TYR A 178 6.80 5.50 8.80
N LYS A 179 7.90 4.90 9.29
CA LYS A 179 8.50 3.71 8.68
C LYS A 179 7.58 2.50 8.81
N VAL A 180 6.99 2.32 9.98
CA VAL A 180 6.12 1.18 10.31
C VAL A 180 4.64 1.48 10.00
N GLY A 181 4.28 2.75 9.84
CA GLY A 181 2.91 3.19 9.58
C GLY A 181 1.99 3.15 10.81
N VAL A 182 2.55 3.24 12.03
CA VAL A 182 1.77 3.17 13.28
C VAL A 182 1.33 4.56 13.71
N CYS A 183 0.06 4.69 14.07
CA CYS A 183 -0.57 5.91 14.58
C CYS A 183 -1.31 5.61 15.89
N ARG A 184 -1.50 6.60 16.76
CA ARG A 184 -2.31 6.46 17.99
C ARG A 184 -3.08 7.73 18.30
N VAL A 185 -4.12 7.61 19.12
CA VAL A 185 -4.74 8.79 19.74
C VAL A 185 -3.76 9.40 20.73
N ASP A 186 -3.53 10.70 20.59
CA ASP A 186 -2.68 11.49 21.49
C ASP A 186 -3.02 12.97 21.34
N ALA A 187 -3.04 13.71 22.44
CA ALA A 187 -3.39 15.14 22.44
C ALA A 187 -2.46 16.01 21.55
N ARG A 188 -1.23 15.55 21.29
CA ARG A 188 -0.28 16.20 20.37
C ARG A 188 -0.55 15.89 18.89
N GLY A 189 -1.52 15.03 18.62
CA GLY A 189 -1.92 14.61 17.28
C GLY A 189 -2.63 15.71 16.49
N LYS A 190 -2.87 15.44 15.21
CA LYS A 190 -3.68 16.33 14.36
C LYS A 190 -5.16 16.09 14.65
N PRO A 191 -5.99 17.15 14.74
CA PRO A 191 -7.42 16.99 14.94
C PRO A 191 -8.07 16.27 13.75
N CYS A 192 -9.01 15.40 14.07
CA CYS A 192 -9.80 14.64 13.12
C CYS A 192 -11.14 14.22 13.71
N GLU A 193 -12.11 13.98 12.84
CA GLU A 193 -13.47 13.65 13.24
C GLU A 193 -14.05 12.54 12.36
N THR A 194 -14.66 11.54 13.00
CA THR A 194 -15.35 10.43 12.35
C THR A 194 -16.69 10.19 13.03
N VAL A 195 -17.74 10.06 12.22
CA VAL A 195 -19.07 9.66 12.71
C VAL A 195 -19.28 8.17 12.42
N PHE A 196 -19.68 7.42 13.44
CA PHE A 196 -19.93 5.99 13.39
C PHE A 196 -21.39 5.70 13.66
N GLN A 197 -21.94 4.73 12.95
CA GLN A 197 -23.28 4.22 13.19
C GLN A 197 -23.28 2.70 13.04
N ARG A 198 -23.80 2.00 14.04
CA ARG A 198 -24.02 0.56 13.94
C ARG A 198 -25.13 0.26 12.95
N LEU A 199 -24.84 -0.63 11.99
CA LEU A 199 -25.82 -1.15 11.04
C LEU A 199 -26.46 -2.45 11.57
N SER A 200 -25.64 -3.36 12.09
CA SER A 200 -26.11 -4.62 12.65
C SER A 200 -25.16 -5.19 13.69
N TYR A 201 -25.65 -6.15 14.48
CA TYR A 201 -24.91 -6.90 15.49
C TYR A 201 -25.40 -8.35 15.50
N ASN A 202 -24.46 -9.30 15.37
CA ASN A 202 -24.79 -10.73 15.28
C ASN A 202 -24.56 -11.51 16.59
N GLY A 203 -24.43 -10.82 17.73
CA GLY A 203 -24.11 -11.45 19.03
C GLY A 203 -22.61 -11.55 19.32
N GLN A 204 -21.73 -11.36 18.33
CA GLN A 204 -20.28 -11.40 18.51
C GLN A 204 -19.57 -10.15 17.99
N SER A 205 -19.99 -9.67 16.82
CA SER A 205 -19.38 -8.54 16.11
C SER A 205 -20.45 -7.62 15.54
N SER A 206 -20.08 -6.38 15.30
CA SER A 206 -20.97 -5.36 14.74
C SER A 206 -20.50 -4.91 13.37
N VAL A 207 -21.45 -4.67 12.46
CA VAL A 207 -21.19 -3.93 11.22
C VAL A 207 -21.41 -2.46 11.49
N VAL A 208 -20.44 -1.63 11.15
CA VAL A 208 -20.44 -0.20 11.45
C VAL A 208 -20.19 0.59 10.18
N ARG A 209 -21.07 1.56 9.93
CA ARG A 209 -20.92 2.60 8.93
C ARG A 209 -20.06 3.73 9.48
N CYS A 210 -19.05 4.13 8.72
CA CYS A 210 -18.06 5.13 9.12
C CYS A 210 -18.05 6.29 8.12
N ARG A 211 -18.23 7.51 8.61
CA ARG A 211 -18.17 8.74 7.82
C ARG A 211 -17.05 9.65 8.35
N PRO A 212 -15.81 9.51 7.84
CA PRO A 212 -14.70 10.38 8.25
C PRO A 212 -14.82 11.76 7.60
N LEU A 213 -14.94 12.80 8.42
CA LEU A 213 -15.01 14.20 7.97
C LEU A 213 -13.62 14.78 7.64
N THR A 214 -12.56 14.08 8.05
CA THR A 214 -11.16 14.39 7.76
C THR A 214 -10.47 13.20 7.09
N GLY A 215 -9.20 13.33 6.70
CA GLY A 215 -8.43 12.27 6.04
C GLY A 215 -7.07 12.07 6.68
N ARG A 216 -7.02 11.54 7.91
CA ARG A 216 -5.76 11.17 8.56
C ARG A 216 -5.41 9.70 8.29
N THR A 217 -4.11 9.39 8.28
CA THR A 217 -3.63 8.02 8.13
C THR A 217 -4.27 7.12 9.18
N HIS A 218 -4.85 6.00 8.74
CA HIS A 218 -5.51 5.00 9.58
C HIS A 218 -6.64 5.56 10.48
N GLN A 219 -7.25 6.70 10.13
CA GLN A 219 -8.19 7.41 11.01
C GLN A 219 -9.32 6.54 11.57
N ILE A 220 -10.03 5.82 10.70
CA ILE A 220 -11.14 4.94 11.09
C ILE A 220 -10.63 3.83 12.03
N ARG A 221 -9.51 3.21 11.70
CA ARG A 221 -8.91 2.08 12.42
C ARG A 221 -8.52 2.48 13.85
N VAL A 222 -7.82 3.62 13.97
CA VAL A 222 -7.37 4.17 15.27
C VAL A 222 -8.54 4.64 16.12
N HIS A 223 -9.53 5.32 15.54
CA HIS A 223 -10.72 5.76 16.27
C HIS A 223 -11.54 4.58 16.80
N LEU A 224 -11.74 3.54 15.99
CA LEU A 224 -12.45 2.32 16.41
C LEU A 224 -11.69 1.55 17.50
N GLN A 225 -10.37 1.44 17.39
CA GLN A 225 -9.53 0.90 18.46
C GLN A 225 -9.66 1.72 19.76
N PHE A 226 -9.57 3.04 19.67
CA PHE A 226 -9.73 3.93 20.82
C PHE A 226 -11.10 3.76 21.50
N LEU A 227 -12.17 3.62 20.73
CA LEU A 227 -13.51 3.34 21.25
C LEU A 227 -13.64 1.95 21.88
N GLY A 228 -12.66 1.06 21.67
CA GLY A 228 -12.64 -0.31 22.20
C GLY A 228 -13.24 -1.36 21.27
N HIS A 229 -13.49 -1.00 20.02
CA HIS A 229 -14.09 -1.85 18.99
C HIS A 229 -13.16 -1.93 17.77
N PRO A 230 -11.95 -2.50 17.90
CA PRO A 230 -11.02 -2.61 16.78
C PRO A 230 -11.66 -3.40 15.62
N ILE A 231 -11.24 -3.07 14.40
CA ILE A 231 -11.70 -3.76 13.20
C ILE A 231 -11.20 -5.21 13.24
N LEU A 232 -12.07 -6.16 12.89
CA LEU A 232 -11.69 -7.57 12.78
C LEU A 232 -10.64 -7.77 11.68
N ASN A 233 -9.68 -8.65 11.95
CA ASN A 233 -8.51 -8.91 11.11
C ASN A 233 -7.64 -7.69 10.82
N ASP A 234 -7.73 -6.60 11.59
CA ASP A 234 -6.75 -5.52 11.51
C ASP A 234 -5.43 -5.98 12.16
N PRO A 235 -4.36 -6.20 11.38
CA PRO A 235 -3.14 -6.79 11.91
C PRO A 235 -2.32 -5.82 12.78
N ILE A 236 -2.59 -4.52 12.67
CA ILE A 236 -1.88 -3.49 13.45
C ILE A 236 -2.68 -3.17 14.70
N TYR A 237 -3.96 -2.84 14.56
CA TYR A 237 -4.74 -2.24 15.66
C TYR A 237 -5.55 -3.24 16.47
N ASN A 238 -5.81 -4.43 15.93
CA ASN A 238 -6.36 -5.55 16.70
C ASN A 238 -5.27 -6.52 17.15
N SER A 239 -4.16 -5.98 17.65
CA SER A 239 -3.01 -6.75 18.14
C SER A 239 -2.91 -6.66 19.67
N VAL A 240 -2.43 -7.76 20.26
CA VAL A 240 -2.11 -7.84 21.69
C VAL A 240 -0.90 -6.98 22.09
N ALA A 241 -0.10 -6.52 21.12
CA ALA A 241 1.04 -5.63 21.35
C ALA A 241 0.62 -4.31 22.03
N TRP A 242 -0.62 -3.86 21.82
CA TRP A 242 -1.20 -2.67 22.46
C TRP A 242 -1.56 -2.86 23.94
N GLY A 243 -1.34 -4.05 24.50
CA GLY A 243 -1.62 -4.38 25.89
C GLY A 243 -3.06 -4.87 26.14
N PRO A 244 -3.44 -5.09 27.41
CA PRO A 244 -4.72 -5.73 27.76
C PRO A 244 -5.96 -4.95 27.31
N SER A 245 -5.88 -3.62 27.28
CA SER A 245 -6.95 -2.73 26.80
C SER A 245 -6.99 -2.61 25.28
N ARG A 246 -6.00 -3.17 24.55
CA ARG A 246 -5.82 -3.02 23.10
C ARG A 246 -5.94 -1.56 22.63
N GLY A 247 -5.40 -0.61 23.39
CA GLY A 247 -5.45 0.82 23.07
C GLY A 247 -6.79 1.53 23.35
N ARG A 248 -7.78 0.85 23.93
CA ARG A 248 -9.06 1.46 24.34
C ARG A 248 -8.81 2.67 25.26
N GLY A 249 -9.50 3.78 24.96
CA GLY A 249 -9.37 5.05 25.69
C GLY A 249 -7.99 5.70 25.59
N GLY A 250 -7.15 5.27 24.63
CA GLY A 250 -5.76 5.74 24.52
C GLY A 250 -4.83 5.14 25.58
N HIS A 251 -5.29 4.16 26.35
CA HIS A 251 -4.49 3.52 27.38
C HIS A 251 -3.49 2.54 26.76
N ILE A 252 -2.21 2.93 26.75
CA ILE A 252 -1.10 2.15 26.22
C ILE A 252 -0.02 2.09 27.32
N PRO A 253 0.12 0.96 28.04
CA PRO A 253 1.03 0.86 29.19
C PRO A 253 2.49 0.58 28.76
N LYS A 254 2.94 1.20 27.67
CA LYS A 254 4.24 0.96 27.02
C LYS A 254 4.77 2.26 26.41
N THR A 255 6.10 2.36 26.25
CA THR A 255 6.67 3.44 25.42
C THR A 255 6.42 3.18 23.94
N ASP A 256 6.60 4.21 23.11
CA ASP A 256 6.45 4.09 21.66
C ASP A 256 7.47 3.07 21.09
N GLU A 257 8.71 3.03 21.61
CA GLU A 257 9.74 2.06 21.20
C GLU A 257 9.39 0.62 21.58
N GLU A 258 8.83 0.41 22.77
CA GLU A 258 8.39 -0.90 23.24
C GLU A 258 7.22 -1.41 22.40
N LEU A 259 6.23 -0.56 22.15
CA LEU A 259 5.09 -0.88 21.29
C LEU A 259 5.55 -1.28 19.88
N LEU A 260 6.45 -0.50 19.28
CA LEU A 260 6.97 -0.79 17.94
C LEU A 260 7.75 -2.10 17.91
N ARG A 261 8.57 -2.37 18.93
CA ARG A 261 9.32 -3.63 19.04
C ARG A 261 8.37 -4.82 19.12
N ASP A 262 7.33 -4.74 19.94
CA ASP A 262 6.37 -5.83 20.13
C ASP A 262 5.52 -6.07 18.88
N LEU A 263 5.09 -5.00 18.20
CA LEU A 263 4.40 -5.11 16.90
C LEU A 263 5.28 -5.78 15.85
N VAL A 264 6.55 -5.37 15.75
CA VAL A 264 7.51 -5.96 14.82
C VAL A 264 7.74 -7.44 15.15
N ALA A 265 7.94 -7.78 16.43
CA ALA A 265 8.14 -9.16 16.86
C ALA A 265 6.93 -10.06 16.54
N GLU A 266 5.71 -9.56 16.73
CA GLU A 266 4.48 -10.29 16.38
C GLU A 266 4.42 -10.58 14.87
N HIS A 267 4.72 -9.60 14.01
CA HIS A 267 4.68 -9.78 12.56
C HIS A 267 5.85 -10.60 12.03
N GLN A 268 7.03 -10.54 12.67
CA GLN A 268 8.13 -11.46 12.39
C GLN A 268 7.74 -12.92 12.67
N ALA A 269 7.12 -13.18 13.82
CA ALA A 269 6.68 -14.52 14.19
C ALA A 269 5.63 -15.08 13.22
N LYS A 270 4.79 -14.22 12.62
CA LYS A 270 3.80 -14.56 11.60
C LYS A 270 4.33 -14.50 10.16
N GLN A 271 5.63 -14.23 9.96
CA GLN A 271 6.25 -14.05 8.64
C GLN A 271 5.55 -12.99 7.75
N SER A 272 4.96 -11.95 8.36
CA SER A 272 4.10 -10.95 7.71
C SER A 272 4.62 -9.51 7.86
N LEU A 273 5.95 -9.34 7.83
CA LEU A 273 6.61 -8.02 7.94
C LEU A 273 6.17 -7.01 6.87
N ASP A 274 5.68 -7.47 5.72
CA ASP A 274 5.13 -6.65 4.65
C ASP A 274 3.87 -5.87 5.08
N VAL A 275 3.14 -6.34 6.11
CA VAL A 275 2.05 -5.59 6.76
C VAL A 275 2.55 -4.28 7.36
N LEU A 276 3.77 -4.29 7.89
CA LEU A 276 4.43 -3.12 8.48
C LEU A 276 5.28 -2.35 7.47
N ASN A 277 5.23 -2.70 6.18
CA ASN A 277 6.11 -2.19 5.12
C ASN A 277 7.61 -2.36 5.43
N LEU A 278 7.99 -3.39 6.21
CA LEU A 278 9.38 -3.68 6.58
C LEU A 278 9.94 -4.86 5.78
N CYS A 279 11.26 -4.85 5.55
CA CYS A 279 12.02 -6.02 5.11
C CYS A 279 12.99 -6.53 6.19
N GLU A 280 13.53 -7.74 6.05
CA GLU A 280 14.50 -8.28 7.03
C GLU A 280 15.74 -7.39 7.19
N GLY A 281 16.18 -6.72 6.13
CA GLY A 281 17.29 -5.75 6.17
C GLY A 281 16.97 -4.43 6.87
N ASP A 282 15.70 -4.09 7.08
CA ASP A 282 15.30 -2.87 7.80
C ASP A 282 15.51 -2.95 9.31
N LEU A 283 15.64 -4.18 9.83
CA LEU A 283 15.76 -4.49 11.24
C LEU A 283 17.20 -4.40 11.74
N SER A 284 18.18 -4.62 10.84
CA SER A 284 19.61 -4.57 11.15
C SER A 284 20.14 -3.13 11.31
N SER A 285 19.38 -2.12 10.87
CA SER A 285 19.79 -0.71 10.83
C SER A 285 19.19 0.20 11.92
N GLY A 286 18.76 -0.38 13.05
CA GLY A 286 18.53 0.37 14.30
C GLY A 286 17.08 0.75 14.57
N LEU A 287 16.39 -0.11 15.32
CA LEU A 287 15.27 0.29 16.20
C LEU A 287 15.75 0.86 17.55
N THR A 288 17.06 1.10 17.67
CA THR A 288 17.73 1.69 18.83
C THR A 288 18.58 2.86 18.35
N ALA A 289 18.26 4.06 18.84
CA ALA A 289 18.91 5.36 18.63
C ALA A 289 18.36 6.24 17.49
N SER A 290 17.43 7.13 17.85
CA SER A 290 17.46 8.54 17.43
C SER A 290 16.65 9.40 18.40
N THR A 291 17.16 9.59 19.61
CA THR A 291 16.89 10.80 20.41
C THR A 291 17.95 11.84 20.06
N ALA A 292 17.62 12.77 19.17
CA ALA A 292 18.30 14.04 19.06
C ALA A 292 17.22 15.14 18.88
N PRO A 293 17.31 16.25 19.62
CA PRO A 293 16.32 17.31 19.51
C PRO A 293 16.56 18.06 18.21
N SER A 294 15.63 17.92 17.26
CA SER A 294 15.60 18.78 16.08
C SER A 294 15.22 20.18 16.54
N SER A 295 16.19 21.08 16.49
CA SER A 295 16.03 22.53 16.66
C SER A 295 14.77 23.07 15.99
N GLU A 296 14.03 23.91 16.70
CA GLU A 296 13.06 24.83 16.14
C GLU A 296 13.72 25.62 15.01
N LEU A 297 13.25 25.40 13.77
CA LEU A 297 13.23 26.34 12.64
C LEU A 297 12.69 25.57 11.41
N GLY A 298 11.47 25.91 10.99
CA GLY A 298 10.91 25.51 9.68
C GLY A 298 9.71 24.57 9.67
N GLN A 299 8.73 24.76 10.55
CA GLN A 299 7.38 24.20 10.37
C GLN A 299 6.51 25.23 9.66
N ASP A 300 6.37 25.06 8.34
CA ASP A 300 5.21 25.34 7.50
C ASP A 300 5.66 25.13 6.05
N ARG A 301 4.89 24.36 5.25
CA ARG A 301 5.10 24.00 3.81
C ARG A 301 5.57 22.57 3.48
N LEU A 302 4.82 21.56 3.92
CA LEU A 302 4.82 20.23 3.29
C LEU A 302 3.44 19.81 2.75
N GLU A 303 2.55 20.79 2.54
CA GLU A 303 1.33 20.65 1.71
C GLU A 303 1.39 21.51 0.42
N ASP A 304 2.53 22.14 0.10
CA ASP A 304 2.63 23.18 -0.96
C ASP A 304 3.80 23.04 -1.97
N LEU A 305 4.38 21.84 -2.16
CA LEU A 305 5.49 21.62 -3.12
C LEU A 305 5.18 20.58 -4.20
N ALA A 306 3.98 20.67 -4.78
CA ALA A 306 3.63 20.00 -6.04
C ALA A 306 3.51 20.99 -7.22
N ALA A 307 4.09 22.19 -7.14
CA ALA A 307 3.99 23.19 -8.19
C ALA A 307 5.29 23.99 -8.34
N SER A 308 6.26 23.47 -9.08
CA SER A 308 7.18 24.24 -9.96
C SER A 308 8.30 23.34 -10.50
N ALA A 309 8.19 22.93 -11.77
CA ALA A 309 9.33 22.44 -12.57
C ALA A 309 9.78 23.58 -13.52
N PRO A 310 11.08 23.88 -13.65
CA PRO A 310 11.55 24.88 -14.59
C PRO A 310 11.59 24.32 -16.03
N LYS A 311 11.23 25.17 -17.00
CA LYS A 311 11.41 24.95 -18.44
C LYS A 311 12.90 24.80 -18.78
N MET A 312 13.24 23.79 -19.58
CA MET A 312 14.40 23.84 -20.46
C MET A 312 14.02 23.29 -21.84
N ASP A 313 14.40 24.06 -22.86
CA ASP A 313 14.14 23.85 -24.28
C ASP A 313 14.93 22.66 -24.86
N GLY A 314 14.44 22.18 -26.00
CA GLY A 314 14.62 20.83 -26.50
C GLY A 314 15.98 20.42 -27.05
N VAL A 315 16.14 19.10 -27.14
CA VAL A 315 17.00 18.39 -28.10
C VAL A 315 16.23 17.13 -28.52
N ALA A 316 16.08 16.95 -29.84
CA ALA A 316 15.47 15.78 -30.45
C ALA A 316 16.44 14.59 -30.43
N GLU A 317 15.95 13.39 -30.13
CA GLU A 317 16.63 12.17 -30.56
C GLU A 317 15.69 10.97 -30.68
N ALA A 318 16.10 10.04 -31.54
CA ALA A 318 15.29 9.27 -32.46
C ALA A 318 14.65 7.99 -31.87
N ALA A 319 13.56 7.57 -32.53
CA ALA A 319 12.92 6.28 -32.34
C ALA A 319 13.84 5.10 -32.71
N PRO A 320 13.78 3.96 -32.00
CA PRO A 320 14.20 2.68 -32.55
C PRO A 320 13.01 1.97 -33.21
N GLN A 321 13.23 1.59 -34.45
CA GLN A 321 12.36 0.80 -35.32
C GLN A 321 12.33 -0.69 -34.95
N ASP A 322 11.32 -1.37 -35.49
CA ASP A 322 10.87 -2.75 -35.32
C ASP A 322 11.91 -3.89 -35.32
N LEU A 323 11.59 -4.97 -34.59
CA LEU A 323 11.64 -6.42 -34.94
C LEU A 323 11.36 -7.21 -33.63
N ASP A 324 10.50 -8.23 -33.50
CA ASP A 324 10.02 -9.23 -34.45
C ASP A 324 8.59 -9.67 -34.10
N THR A 325 7.83 -9.96 -35.16
CA THR A 325 6.50 -10.59 -35.13
C THR A 325 6.69 -12.10 -35.08
N MET A 326 6.10 -12.78 -34.08
CA MET A 326 5.92 -14.24 -34.09
C MET A 326 4.44 -14.57 -33.92
N THR A 327 3.91 -15.17 -34.98
CA THR A 327 2.54 -15.59 -35.25
C THR A 327 2.01 -16.57 -34.20
N LEU A 328 0.83 -16.31 -33.64
CA LEU A 328 0.08 -17.28 -32.82
C LEU A 328 -0.95 -18.01 -33.69
N ALA A 329 -0.72 -19.29 -33.93
CA ALA A 329 -1.70 -20.22 -34.48
C ALA A 329 -2.61 -20.76 -33.36
N SER A 330 -3.89 -20.95 -33.66
CA SER A 330 -4.92 -21.49 -32.77
C SER A 330 -4.67 -22.95 -32.37
N GLY A 331 -4.96 -23.31 -31.12
CA GLY A 331 -5.05 -24.70 -30.68
C GLY A 331 -5.29 -24.85 -29.17
N ASN A 332 -6.41 -25.51 -28.84
CA ASN A 332 -7.01 -25.90 -27.56
C ASN A 332 -6.18 -26.08 -26.26
N ALA A 333 -6.93 -25.77 -25.19
CA ALA A 333 -6.81 -26.06 -23.77
C ALA A 333 -6.03 -27.31 -23.29
N ALA A 334 -5.38 -27.09 -22.13
CA ALA A 334 -5.02 -27.99 -21.03
C ALA A 334 -3.50 -28.05 -20.74
N GLU A 335 -3.19 -28.03 -19.45
CA GLU A 335 -1.86 -28.13 -18.80
C GLU A 335 -1.11 -26.79 -18.61
N THR A 336 -1.31 -26.17 -17.44
CA THR A 336 -0.49 -25.06 -16.94
C THR A 336 0.79 -25.62 -16.32
N ASP A 337 1.89 -25.60 -17.07
CA ASP A 337 3.23 -25.92 -16.59
C ASP A 337 3.71 -24.92 -15.53
N VAL A 338 4.14 -25.46 -14.38
CA VAL A 338 4.76 -24.76 -13.24
C VAL A 338 6.28 -24.68 -13.43
N GLU A 339 6.77 -24.44 -14.64
CA GLU A 339 8.21 -24.58 -14.96
C GLU A 339 9.03 -23.29 -14.97
N ASN A 340 8.44 -22.11 -14.72
CA ASN A 340 9.20 -20.84 -14.72
C ASN A 340 9.44 -20.25 -13.33
N GLN A 341 10.10 -21.01 -12.44
CA GLN A 341 10.79 -20.41 -11.29
C GLN A 341 12.29 -20.31 -11.59
N GLU A 342 12.72 -19.26 -12.28
CA GLU A 342 14.14 -18.95 -12.42
C GLU A 342 14.70 -18.50 -11.05
N ILE A 343 15.32 -19.43 -10.33
CA ILE A 343 15.96 -19.20 -9.02
C ILE A 343 17.23 -18.35 -9.22
N ASP A 344 17.31 -17.18 -8.59
CA ASP A 344 18.56 -16.41 -8.51
C ASP A 344 19.47 -17.02 -7.44
N PRO A 345 20.64 -17.58 -7.80
CA PRO A 345 21.55 -18.20 -6.85
C PRO A 345 22.12 -17.21 -5.83
N LEU A 346 22.07 -15.90 -6.09
CA LEU A 346 22.56 -14.85 -5.20
C LEU A 346 21.47 -14.28 -4.30
N CYS A 347 20.19 -14.56 -4.58
CA CYS A 347 19.10 -14.09 -3.76
C CYS A 347 18.87 -15.07 -2.58
N PRO A 348 18.99 -14.61 -1.31
CA PRO A 348 18.67 -15.47 -0.16
C PRO A 348 17.18 -15.82 -0.12
N GLU A 349 16.29 -14.94 -0.60
CA GLU A 349 14.84 -15.20 -0.63
C GLU A 349 14.45 -16.28 -1.63
N CYS A 350 15.16 -16.43 -2.76
CA CYS A 350 14.93 -17.52 -3.72
C CYS A 350 15.10 -18.92 -3.13
N ARG A 351 15.83 -19.04 -2.01
CA ARG A 351 16.08 -20.31 -1.32
C ARG A 351 15.13 -20.53 -0.14
N LEU A 352 14.31 -19.54 0.20
CA LEU A 352 13.33 -19.62 1.26
C LEU A 352 12.00 -20.10 0.68
N VAL A 353 11.49 -21.22 1.20
CA VAL A 353 10.11 -21.63 0.97
C VAL A 353 9.26 -20.90 2.01
N ARG A 354 8.55 -19.85 1.59
CA ARG A 354 7.54 -19.19 2.42
C ARG A 354 6.21 -19.90 2.24
N GLN A 355 5.47 -20.10 3.32
CA GLN A 355 4.09 -20.54 3.21
C GLN A 355 3.26 -19.37 2.67
N ASP A 356 2.38 -19.67 1.71
CA ASP A 356 1.43 -18.65 1.24
C ASP A 356 0.52 -18.21 2.38
N PRO A 357 0.24 -16.90 2.51
CA PRO A 357 -0.67 -16.40 3.54
C PRO A 357 -2.07 -17.00 3.34
N SER A 358 -2.79 -17.18 4.44
CA SER A 358 -4.18 -17.60 4.33
C SER A 358 -5.03 -16.46 3.74
N PRO A 359 -6.18 -16.75 3.13
CA PRO A 359 -7.11 -15.70 2.69
C PRO A 359 -7.50 -14.72 3.80
N LYS A 360 -7.56 -15.18 5.06
CA LYS A 360 -7.86 -14.35 6.22
C LYS A 360 -6.76 -13.31 6.49
N ASP A 361 -5.50 -13.64 6.23
CA ASP A 361 -4.35 -12.73 6.41
C ASP A 361 -4.29 -11.62 5.34
N LEU A 362 -4.99 -11.82 4.21
CA LEU A 362 -5.06 -10.88 3.10
C LEU A 362 -6.25 -9.92 3.19
N VAL A 363 -7.13 -10.09 4.17
CA VAL A 363 -8.39 -9.34 4.28
C VAL A 363 -8.52 -8.67 5.65
N MET A 364 -8.66 -7.34 5.63
CA MET A 364 -9.15 -6.57 6.76
C MET A 364 -10.61 -6.20 6.49
N PHE A 365 -11.49 -6.28 7.49
CA PHE A 365 -12.92 -5.97 7.33
C PHE A 365 -13.18 -4.46 7.38
N LEU A 366 -12.56 -3.73 6.45
CA LEU A 366 -12.76 -2.31 6.17
C LEU A 366 -12.88 -2.12 4.67
N HIS A 367 -13.96 -1.47 4.26
CA HIS A 367 -14.31 -1.27 2.87
C HIS A 367 -14.80 0.16 2.62
N ALA A 368 -14.24 0.81 1.62
CA ALA A 368 -14.67 2.11 1.14
C ALA A 368 -15.92 1.93 0.26
N LEU A 369 -17.09 2.20 0.84
CA LEU A 369 -18.38 1.91 0.22
C LEU A 369 -18.76 2.97 -0.82
N CYS A 370 -18.49 4.25 -0.52
CA CYS A 370 -18.92 5.35 -1.37
C CYS A 370 -17.96 6.54 -1.30
N TYR A 371 -17.77 7.18 -2.46
CA TYR A 371 -17.26 8.54 -2.57
C TYR A 371 -18.24 9.40 -3.35
N LYS A 372 -18.52 10.58 -2.80
CA LYS A 372 -19.45 11.54 -3.39
C LYS A 372 -18.80 12.92 -3.42
N GLY A 373 -18.85 13.57 -4.57
CA GLY A 373 -18.36 14.93 -4.75
C GLY A 373 -19.26 15.74 -5.69
N PRO A 374 -18.87 16.98 -6.01
CA PRO A 374 -19.62 17.80 -6.96
C PRO A 374 -19.70 17.13 -8.34
N GLY A 375 -20.90 16.68 -8.71
CA GLY A 375 -21.18 16.10 -10.03
C GLY A 375 -20.84 14.62 -10.19
N PHE A 376 -20.47 13.91 -9.12
CA PHE A 376 -20.26 12.47 -9.16
C PHE A 376 -20.59 11.78 -7.85
N GLU A 377 -21.01 10.52 -7.94
CA GLU A 377 -21.26 9.65 -6.81
C GLU A 377 -20.99 8.21 -7.25
N TYR A 378 -20.07 7.53 -6.59
CA TYR A 378 -19.67 6.17 -6.94
C TYR A 378 -19.78 5.25 -5.72
N PHE A 379 -20.29 4.04 -5.97
CA PHE A 379 -20.52 3.03 -4.95
C PHE A 379 -19.89 1.70 -5.34
N SER A 380 -19.37 0.97 -4.37
CA SER A 380 -19.05 -0.44 -4.51
C SER A 380 -20.20 -1.32 -3.98
N PRO A 381 -20.27 -2.59 -4.40
CA PRO A 381 -21.17 -3.56 -3.78
C PRO A 381 -20.85 -3.76 -2.29
N MET A 382 -21.87 -3.98 -1.47
CA MET A 382 -21.69 -4.30 -0.06
C MET A 382 -20.90 -5.61 0.09
N PRO A 383 -19.80 -5.65 0.87
CA PRO A 383 -19.03 -6.87 1.08
C PRO A 383 -19.86 -7.99 1.71
N THR A 384 -19.54 -9.24 1.37
CA THR A 384 -20.22 -10.43 1.93
C THR A 384 -20.06 -10.51 3.45
N TRP A 385 -18.90 -10.14 3.98
CA TRP A 385 -18.67 -10.08 5.42
C TRP A 385 -19.47 -8.99 6.14
N ALA A 386 -20.07 -8.04 5.42
CA ALA A 386 -20.89 -6.98 6.01
C ALA A 386 -22.39 -7.33 6.07
N GLN A 387 -22.77 -8.54 5.63
CA GLN A 387 -24.16 -9.02 5.71
C GLN A 387 -24.53 -9.46 7.14
N ASP A 388 -25.82 -9.41 7.46
CA ASP A 388 -26.33 -9.72 8.81
C ASP A 388 -26.19 -11.19 9.19
N ASP A 389 -26.26 -12.08 8.20
CA ASP A 389 -26.15 -13.53 8.34
C ASP A 389 -24.70 -14.04 8.25
N TRP A 390 -23.73 -13.13 8.16
CA TRP A 390 -22.33 -13.51 8.09
C TRP A 390 -21.87 -14.25 9.35
N GLN A 391 -21.23 -15.40 9.13
CA GLN A 391 -20.55 -16.20 10.14
C GLN A 391 -19.05 -16.24 9.82
N ASP A 392 -18.23 -16.24 10.86
CA ASP A 392 -16.78 -16.38 10.73
C ASP A 392 -16.48 -17.86 10.48
N ASP A 393 -16.36 -18.25 9.20
CA ASP A 393 -16.01 -19.61 8.77
C ASP A 393 -14.54 -19.95 9.04
#